data_AF-A0A7J8NI45-F1
#
_entry.id   AF-A0A7J8NI45-F1
#
_cell.length_a   1.000
_cell.length_b   1.000
_cell.length_c   1.000
_cell.angle_alpha   90.00
_cell.angle_beta   90.00
_cell.angle_gamma   90.00
#
_symmetry.space_group_name_H-M   'P 1'
#
loop_
_entity.id
_entity.type
_entity.pdbx_description
1 polymer ?
#
loop_
_entity_poly.entity_id
_entity_poly.type
_entity_poly.pdbx_seq_one_letter_code
_entity_poly.pdbx_strand_id
1 'polypeptide(L)'
;MKKGEHALTTIQPEYAFGSSESQQELAVVPANSTVYYEVELVSFVKEKESWEMNAPEKIEASGKKKEEGNVLFTAGNIERASKRYEKAVRYIEHDYFFNHEEQQQSKLLKVTYNLNNAACQLKLKDYKQAQELCTKVLELESRKYRRAQAYIQLVDLDLAEADIKKALEIDPGNRYLFNANCWTSDLTIVFTIVVIVVELNYVCFVDTRELKMGYRVLKEKMRVYNKKDAQFYGNIFAKMNLQQANAAKQEQRTPMIIDSKA
;
A
#
# COMPACT_ATOMS: atom_id res chain seq x y z
N MET A 1 -5.55 -19.21 28.67
CA MET A 1 -6.76 -19.95 29.05
C MET A 1 -6.73 -21.33 28.40
N LYS A 2 -7.12 -22.37 29.15
CA LYS A 2 -7.31 -23.75 28.70
C LYS A 2 -8.77 -23.95 28.23
N LYS A 3 -9.03 -24.99 27.45
CA LYS A 3 -10.40 -25.32 27.01
C LYS A 3 -11.30 -25.56 28.24
N GLY A 4 -12.43 -24.85 28.31
CA GLY A 4 -13.38 -24.87 29.43
C GLY A 4 -13.00 -23.96 30.62
N GLU A 5 -11.89 -23.22 30.53
CA GLU A 5 -11.47 -22.30 31.58
C GLU A 5 -12.36 -21.05 31.59
N HIS A 6 -12.81 -20.69 32.79
CA HIS A 6 -13.49 -19.43 33.08
C HIS A 6 -12.51 -18.50 33.79
N ALA A 7 -12.35 -17.28 33.30
CA ALA A 7 -11.43 -16.31 33.89
C ALA A 7 -12.04 -14.91 33.89
N LEU A 8 -11.86 -14.19 35.00
CA LEU A 8 -12.13 -12.76 35.09
C LEU A 8 -10.86 -12.01 34.72
N THR A 9 -10.90 -11.30 33.59
CA THR A 9 -9.76 -10.54 33.06
C THR A 9 -10.00 -9.05 33.25
N THR A 10 -9.04 -8.37 33.87
CA THR A 10 -9.02 -6.90 33.97
C THR A 10 -8.14 -6.33 32.88
N ILE A 11 -8.70 -5.51 32.00
CA ILE A 11 -7.98 -4.92 30.86
C ILE A 11 -7.79 -3.43 31.13
N GLN A 12 -6.52 -3.01 31.16
CA GLN A 12 -6.17 -1.60 31.33
C GLN A 12 -6.58 -0.78 30.09
N PRO A 13 -6.82 0.54 30.24
CA PRO A 13 -7.38 1.35 29.17
C PRO A 13 -6.56 1.32 27.87
N GLU A 14 -5.23 1.17 27.95
CA GLU A 14 -4.32 1.10 26.80
C GLU A 14 -4.57 -0.13 25.92
N TYR A 15 -5.12 -1.21 26.49
CA TYR A 15 -5.42 -2.47 25.81
C TYR A 15 -6.92 -2.70 25.58
N ALA A 16 -7.78 -1.83 26.13
CA ALA A 16 -9.22 -1.88 25.98
C ALA A 16 -9.69 -0.91 24.86
N PHE A 17 -10.34 0.20 25.23
CA PHE A 17 -10.92 1.16 24.29
C PHE A 17 -10.10 2.45 24.12
N GLY A 18 -8.99 2.57 24.83
CA GLY A 18 -8.05 3.68 24.71
C GLY A 18 -8.63 5.03 25.15
N SER A 19 -8.11 6.10 24.54
CA SER A 19 -8.43 7.49 24.87
C SER A 19 -9.73 8.01 24.23
N SER A 20 -10.44 7.16 23.50
CA SER A 20 -11.64 7.52 22.76
C SER A 20 -12.85 6.86 23.38
N GLU A 21 -13.97 7.58 23.42
CA GLU A 21 -15.26 6.97 23.78
C GLU A 21 -15.63 5.90 22.76
N SER A 22 -16.06 4.74 23.25
CA SER A 22 -16.42 3.61 22.40
C SER A 22 -17.86 3.22 22.60
N GLN A 23 -18.64 3.34 21.53
CA GLN A 23 -20.03 2.88 21.51
C GLN A 23 -20.04 1.37 21.25
N GLN A 24 -20.35 0.60 22.28
CA GLN A 24 -20.59 -0.84 22.18
C GLN A 24 -22.09 -1.09 21.98
N GLU A 25 -22.43 -2.30 21.56
CA GLU A 25 -23.81 -2.70 21.27
C GLU A 25 -24.74 -2.57 22.50
N LEU A 26 -24.20 -2.74 23.71
CA LEU A 26 -24.96 -2.75 24.96
C LEU A 26 -24.67 -1.54 25.88
N ALA A 27 -23.58 -0.81 25.66
CA ALA A 27 -23.17 0.27 26.53
C ALA A 27 -22.21 1.25 25.83
N VAL A 28 -22.17 2.47 26.32
CA VAL A 28 -21.14 3.45 25.97
C VAL A 28 -20.01 3.33 26.99
N VAL A 29 -18.80 3.06 26.51
CA VAL A 29 -17.60 2.98 27.36
C VAL A 29 -16.86 4.32 27.30
N PRO A 30 -16.74 5.05 28.43
CA PRO A 30 -16.01 6.31 28.48
C PRO A 30 -14.53 6.14 28.16
N ALA A 31 -13.90 7.20 27.66
CA ALA A 31 -12.46 7.24 27.41
C ALA A 31 -11.64 6.90 28.67
N ASN A 32 -10.51 6.20 28.48
CA ASN A 32 -9.58 5.79 29.53
C ASN A 32 -10.18 4.90 30.64
N SER A 33 -11.23 4.13 30.34
CA SER A 33 -11.86 3.23 31.32
C SER A 33 -11.18 1.85 31.37
N THR A 34 -10.92 1.36 32.58
CA THR A 34 -10.52 -0.04 32.83
C THR A 34 -11.76 -0.93 32.72
N VAL A 35 -11.66 -2.05 31.98
CA VAL A 35 -12.79 -2.94 31.71
C VAL A 35 -12.56 -4.31 32.32
N TYR A 36 -13.62 -4.89 32.86
CA TYR A 36 -13.64 -6.24 33.41
C TYR A 36 -14.42 -7.17 32.48
N TYR A 37 -13.77 -8.22 31.99
CA TYR A 37 -14.40 -9.24 31.17
C TYR A 37 -14.39 -10.58 31.89
N GLU A 38 -15.57 -11.18 32.02
CA GLU A 38 -15.68 -12.60 32.33
C GLU A 38 -15.65 -13.37 31.01
N VAL A 39 -14.58 -14.14 30.81
CA VAL A 39 -14.33 -14.87 29.57
C VAL A 39 -14.38 -16.36 29.86
N GLU A 40 -15.11 -17.10 29.04
CA GLU A 40 -15.07 -18.56 29.00
C GLU A 40 -14.44 -19.02 27.68
N LEU A 41 -13.38 -19.83 27.75
CA LEU A 41 -12.78 -20.42 26.56
C LEU A 41 -13.49 -21.74 26.19
N VAL A 42 -14.63 -21.64 25.53
CA VAL A 42 -15.48 -22.79 25.14
C VAL A 42 -14.72 -23.80 24.27
N SER A 43 -14.10 -23.31 23.19
CA SER A 43 -13.27 -24.13 22.31
C SER A 43 -12.25 -23.28 21.58
N PHE A 44 -11.14 -23.89 21.19
CA PHE A 44 -10.14 -23.26 20.33
C PHE A 44 -9.57 -24.29 19.37
N VAL A 45 -9.25 -23.86 18.17
CA VAL A 45 -8.45 -24.63 17.22
C VAL A 45 -7.07 -24.00 17.23
N LYS A 46 -6.05 -24.75 17.67
CA LYS A 46 -4.67 -24.26 17.60
C LYS A 46 -4.29 -24.16 16.13
N GLU A 47 -3.92 -22.96 15.69
CA GLU A 47 -3.32 -22.82 14.36
C GLU A 47 -2.02 -23.63 14.34
N LYS A 48 -1.85 -24.47 13.32
CA LYS A 48 -0.57 -25.15 13.09
C LYS A 48 0.50 -24.08 12.88
N GLU A 49 1.70 -24.36 13.35
CA GLU A 49 2.83 -23.48 13.12
C GLU A 49 3.43 -23.72 11.72
N SER A 50 4.13 -22.73 11.17
CA SER A 50 4.67 -22.84 9.79
C SER A 50 5.60 -24.06 9.62
N TRP A 51 6.32 -24.48 10.65
CA TRP A 51 7.19 -25.66 10.58
C TRP A 51 6.45 -27.00 10.71
N GLU A 52 5.20 -26.99 11.18
CA GLU A 52 4.37 -28.19 11.32
C GLU A 52 3.58 -28.51 10.04
N MET A 53 3.60 -27.59 9.06
CA MET A 53 2.83 -27.68 7.82
C MET A 53 3.68 -28.16 6.65
N ASN A 54 3.09 -29.02 5.82
CA ASN A 54 3.63 -29.38 4.50
C ASN A 54 3.41 -28.24 3.47
N ALA A 55 4.09 -28.28 2.34
CA ALA A 55 3.95 -27.29 1.25
C ALA A 55 2.50 -26.99 0.84
N PRO A 56 1.64 -27.99 0.53
CA PRO A 56 0.24 -27.72 0.18
C PRO A 56 -0.58 -27.17 1.35
N GLU A 57 -0.31 -27.61 2.58
CA GLU A 57 -1.00 -27.08 3.77
C GLU A 57 -0.64 -25.61 4.01
N LYS A 58 0.61 -25.20 3.76
CA LYS A 58 1.04 -23.79 3.83
C LYS A 58 0.33 -22.93 2.81
N ILE A 59 0.20 -23.43 1.58
CA ILE A 59 -0.51 -22.73 0.50
C ILE A 59 -1.98 -22.54 0.88
N GLU A 60 -2.65 -23.60 1.35
CA GLU A 60 -4.05 -23.54 1.79
C GLU A 60 -4.24 -22.60 3.00
N ALA A 61 -3.38 -22.71 4.02
CA ALA A 61 -3.41 -21.84 5.19
C ALA A 61 -3.22 -20.37 4.82
N SER A 62 -2.31 -20.08 3.89
CA SER A 62 -2.12 -18.72 3.36
C SER A 62 -3.36 -18.19 2.65
N GLY A 63 -4.06 -19.05 1.90
CA GLY A 63 -5.31 -18.73 1.22
C GLY A 63 -6.42 -18.34 2.19
N LYS A 64 -6.60 -19.12 3.27
CA LYS A 64 -7.56 -18.81 4.35
C LYS A 64 -7.28 -17.45 4.98
N LYS A 65 -6.00 -17.12 5.24
CA LYS A 65 -5.60 -15.80 5.78
C LYS A 65 -5.85 -14.65 4.80
N LYS A 66 -5.70 -14.88 3.50
CA LYS A 66 -6.09 -13.89 2.47
C LYS A 66 -7.59 -13.62 2.52
N GLU A 67 -8.41 -14.67 2.62
CA GLU A 67 -9.87 -14.54 2.68
C GLU A 67 -10.33 -13.79 3.96
N GLU A 68 -9.75 -14.12 5.11
CA GLU A 68 -9.95 -13.34 6.35
C GLU A 68 -9.61 -11.86 6.14
N GLY A 69 -8.50 -11.57 5.46
CA GLY A 69 -8.09 -10.21 5.10
C GLY A 69 -9.10 -9.51 4.19
N ASN A 70 -9.63 -10.21 3.18
CA ASN A 70 -10.63 -9.67 2.27
C ASN A 70 -11.92 -9.30 3.00
N VAL A 71 -12.40 -10.15 3.90
CA VAL A 71 -13.59 -9.88 4.73
C VAL A 71 -13.38 -8.65 5.62
N LEU A 72 -12.20 -8.53 6.23
CA LEU A 72 -11.88 -7.35 7.04
C LEU A 72 -11.75 -6.08 6.20
N PHE A 73 -11.21 -6.18 4.98
CA PHE A 73 -11.07 -5.07 4.06
C PHE A 73 -12.43 -4.55 3.59
N THR A 74 -13.37 -5.44 3.26
CA THR A 74 -14.74 -5.05 2.90
C THR A 74 -15.51 -4.51 4.10
N ALA A 75 -15.25 -5.01 5.31
CA ALA A 75 -15.78 -4.46 6.56
C ALA A 75 -15.18 -3.10 6.96
N GLY A 76 -14.21 -2.57 6.18
CA GLY A 76 -13.56 -1.28 6.45
C GLY A 76 -12.48 -1.31 7.53
N ASN A 77 -12.18 -2.48 8.11
CA ASN A 77 -11.11 -2.64 9.09
C ASN A 77 -9.76 -2.92 8.41
N ILE A 78 -9.19 -1.85 7.84
CA ILE A 78 -8.02 -1.93 6.97
C ILE A 78 -6.75 -2.35 7.73
N GLU A 79 -6.56 -1.90 8.96
CA GLU A 79 -5.38 -2.27 9.76
C GLU A 79 -5.35 -3.77 10.08
N ARG A 80 -6.49 -4.34 10.49
CA ARG A 80 -6.56 -5.79 10.73
C ARG A 80 -6.41 -6.56 9.42
N ALA A 81 -6.94 -6.06 8.31
CA ALA A 81 -6.74 -6.68 6.99
C ALA A 81 -5.25 -6.75 6.61
N SER A 82 -4.51 -5.64 6.76
CA SER A 82 -3.05 -5.59 6.52
C SER A 82 -2.31 -6.70 7.28
N LYS A 83 -2.59 -6.85 8.58
CA LYS A 83 -1.97 -7.88 9.43
C LYS A 83 -2.28 -9.31 8.96
N ARG A 84 -3.48 -9.56 8.41
CA ARG A 84 -3.84 -10.87 7.86
C ARG A 84 -3.08 -11.17 6.57
N TYR A 85 -2.92 -10.19 5.67
CA TYR A 85 -2.12 -10.37 4.47
C TYR A 85 -0.63 -10.59 4.76
N GLU A 86 -0.06 -9.87 5.73
CA GLU A 86 1.31 -10.13 6.20
C GLU A 86 1.48 -11.55 6.74
N LYS A 87 0.51 -12.02 7.54
CA LYS A 87 0.53 -13.40 8.04
C LYS A 87 0.44 -14.42 6.90
N ALA A 88 -0.37 -14.15 5.87
CA ALA A 88 -0.45 -14.99 4.68
C ALA A 88 0.90 -15.11 3.96
N VAL A 89 1.63 -13.99 3.80
CA VAL A 89 2.96 -13.98 3.17
C VAL A 89 3.97 -14.77 4.01
N ARG A 90 3.96 -14.65 5.34
CA ARG A 90 4.89 -15.37 6.23
C ARG A 90 4.80 -16.90 6.10
N TYR A 91 3.62 -17.45 5.81
CA TYR A 91 3.46 -18.90 5.61
C TYR A 91 4.21 -19.42 4.37
N ILE A 92 4.27 -18.61 3.32
CA ILE A 92 4.85 -18.98 2.02
C ILE A 92 6.24 -18.35 1.78
N GLU A 93 6.74 -17.53 2.71
CA GLU A 93 8.02 -16.83 2.59
C GLU A 93 9.19 -17.80 2.40
N HIS A 94 9.24 -18.87 3.22
CA HIS A 94 10.26 -19.91 3.15
C HIS A 94 9.77 -21.12 2.33
N ASP A 95 9.97 -21.07 1.02
CA ASP A 95 9.56 -22.08 0.03
C ASP A 95 10.71 -22.99 -0.43
N TYR A 96 11.83 -23.06 0.29
CA TYR A 96 13.00 -23.88 -0.06
C TYR A 96 12.72 -25.38 -0.24
N PHE A 97 11.66 -25.89 0.39
CA PHE A 97 11.24 -27.30 0.33
C PHE A 97 10.15 -27.57 -0.70
N PHE A 98 9.73 -26.57 -1.48
CA PHE A 98 8.62 -26.69 -2.43
C PHE A 98 9.12 -27.24 -3.76
N ASN A 99 8.26 -27.99 -4.45
CA ASN A 99 8.51 -28.41 -5.83
C ASN A 99 8.47 -27.20 -6.78
N HIS A 100 9.00 -27.34 -8.00
CA HIS A 100 9.06 -26.24 -8.96
C HIS A 100 7.68 -25.62 -9.28
N GLU A 101 6.63 -26.45 -9.41
CA GLU A 101 5.25 -26.00 -9.64
C GLU A 101 4.69 -25.25 -8.42
N GLU A 102 4.90 -25.77 -7.21
CA GLU A 102 4.46 -25.13 -5.96
C GLU A 102 5.20 -23.82 -5.70
N GLN A 103 6.48 -23.72 -6.07
CA GLN A 103 7.24 -22.47 -6.03
C GLN A 103 6.66 -21.42 -6.99
N GLN A 104 6.27 -21.83 -8.20
CA GLN A 104 5.63 -20.93 -9.15
C GLN A 104 4.27 -20.43 -8.63
N GLN A 105 3.47 -21.32 -8.03
CA GLN A 105 2.22 -20.96 -7.38
C GLN A 105 2.46 -20.02 -6.17
N SER A 106 3.44 -20.34 -5.32
CA SER A 106 3.87 -19.52 -4.18
C SER A 106 4.26 -18.10 -4.62
N LYS A 107 5.03 -17.97 -5.70
CA LYS A 107 5.39 -16.66 -6.28
C LYS A 107 4.15 -15.86 -6.69
N LEU A 108 3.21 -16.48 -7.42
CA LEU A 108 1.96 -15.82 -7.82
C LEU A 108 1.11 -15.38 -6.63
N LEU A 109 1.05 -16.21 -5.57
CA LEU A 109 0.34 -15.90 -4.33
C LEU A 109 1.02 -14.76 -3.56
N LYS A 110 2.35 -14.79 -3.41
CA LYS A 110 3.14 -13.70 -2.81
C LYS A 110 2.85 -12.38 -3.51
N VAL A 111 2.81 -12.39 -4.84
CA VAL A 111 2.48 -11.21 -5.64
C VAL A 111 1.08 -10.69 -5.31
N THR A 112 0.08 -11.57 -5.30
CA THR A 112 -1.31 -11.21 -4.98
C THR A 112 -1.46 -10.62 -3.58
N TYR A 113 -0.84 -11.24 -2.57
CA TYR A 113 -0.95 -10.81 -1.18
C TYR A 113 -0.26 -9.46 -0.93
N ASN A 114 0.94 -9.27 -1.49
CA ASN A 114 1.67 -7.99 -1.40
C ASN A 114 0.90 -6.87 -2.08
N LEU A 115 0.24 -7.14 -3.20
CA LEU A 115 -0.61 -6.16 -3.87
C LEU A 115 -1.79 -5.76 -2.98
N ASN A 116 -2.53 -6.73 -2.42
CA ASN A 116 -3.66 -6.43 -1.54
C ASN A 116 -3.21 -5.68 -0.27
N ASN A 117 -2.05 -6.03 0.28
CA ASN A 117 -1.48 -5.29 1.39
C ASN A 117 -1.10 -3.85 1.00
N ALA A 118 -0.49 -3.64 -0.17
CA ALA A 118 -0.20 -2.30 -0.68
C ALA A 118 -1.48 -1.44 -0.83
N ALA A 119 -2.60 -2.04 -1.26
CA ALA A 119 -3.88 -1.34 -1.30
C ALA A 119 -4.40 -0.94 0.09
N CYS A 120 -4.15 -1.78 1.11
CA CYS A 120 -4.44 -1.43 2.50
C CYS A 120 -3.57 -0.25 2.96
N GLN A 121 -2.26 -0.29 2.69
CA GLN A 121 -1.32 0.77 3.09
C GLN A 121 -1.63 2.11 2.42
N LEU A 122 -2.05 2.11 1.15
CA LEU A 122 -2.53 3.31 0.47
C LEU A 122 -3.75 3.94 1.18
N LYS A 123 -4.68 3.12 1.69
CA LYS A 123 -5.83 3.61 2.49
C LYS A 123 -5.42 4.11 3.87
N LEU A 124 -4.42 3.49 4.49
CA LEU A 124 -3.84 3.90 5.78
C LEU A 124 -2.91 5.11 5.67
N LYS A 125 -2.65 5.60 4.45
CA LYS A 125 -1.74 6.71 4.14
C LYS A 125 -0.27 6.42 4.48
N ASP A 126 0.10 5.16 4.67
CA ASP A 126 1.51 4.75 4.75
C ASP A 126 2.04 4.48 3.34
N TYR A 127 2.41 5.57 2.66
CA TYR A 127 2.86 5.50 1.27
C TYR A 127 4.24 4.86 1.14
N LYS A 128 5.09 4.91 2.17
CA LYS A 128 6.43 4.30 2.14
C LYS A 128 6.32 2.78 2.15
N GLN A 129 5.52 2.22 3.06
CA GLN A 129 5.29 0.77 3.08
C GLN A 129 4.60 0.29 1.81
N ALA A 130 3.64 1.06 1.28
CA ALA A 130 3.00 0.73 0.00
C ALA A 130 4.01 0.63 -1.16
N GLN A 131 4.97 1.56 -1.23
CA GLN A 131 6.03 1.54 -2.24
C GLN A 131 6.94 0.30 -2.12
N GLU A 132 7.35 -0.06 -0.90
CA GLU A 132 8.20 -1.23 -0.66
C GLU A 132 7.49 -2.53 -1.04
N LEU A 133 6.23 -2.69 -0.64
CA LEU A 133 5.40 -3.85 -0.97
C LEU A 133 5.22 -3.99 -2.48
N CYS A 134 4.98 -2.88 -3.19
CA CYS A 134 4.92 -2.89 -4.64
C CYS A 134 6.28 -3.22 -5.27
N THR A 135 7.40 -2.82 -4.69
CA THR A 135 8.74 -3.08 -5.24
C THR A 135 9.15 -4.55 -5.11
N LYS A 136 8.68 -5.25 -4.06
CA LYS A 136 8.86 -6.71 -3.90
C LYS A 136 8.18 -7.53 -5.00
N VAL A 137 7.18 -6.96 -5.66
CA VAL A 137 6.47 -7.59 -6.78
C VAL A 137 7.17 -7.17 -8.07
N LEU A 138 7.63 -8.12 -8.89
CA LEU A 138 8.31 -7.78 -10.16
C LEU A 138 7.42 -7.95 -11.40
N GLU A 139 6.40 -8.80 -11.31
CA GLU A 139 5.82 -9.43 -12.50
C GLU A 139 4.44 -8.89 -12.93
N LEU A 140 3.79 -8.03 -12.13
CA LEU A 140 2.46 -7.51 -12.46
C LEU A 140 2.43 -6.02 -12.80
N GLU A 141 1.47 -5.68 -13.65
CA GLU A 141 1.20 -4.32 -14.14
C GLU A 141 0.35 -3.51 -13.16
N SER A 142 -0.60 -4.17 -12.48
CA SER A 142 -1.40 -3.57 -11.40
C SER A 142 -0.53 -2.95 -10.29
N ARG A 143 0.64 -3.52 -10.04
CA ARG A 143 1.67 -2.95 -9.16
C ARG A 143 2.09 -1.55 -9.58
N LYS A 144 2.40 -1.33 -10.87
CA LYS A 144 2.98 -0.06 -11.33
C LYS A 144 2.03 1.10 -11.04
N TYR A 145 0.72 0.87 -11.24
CA TYR A 145 -0.30 1.86 -10.89
C TYR A 145 -0.37 2.16 -9.39
N ARG A 146 -0.41 1.13 -8.53
CA ARG A 146 -0.45 1.30 -7.07
C ARG A 146 0.83 1.97 -6.54
N ARG A 147 2.00 1.64 -7.11
CA ARG A 147 3.27 2.29 -6.76
C ARG A 147 3.30 3.76 -7.19
N ALA A 148 2.79 4.07 -8.39
CA ALA A 148 2.64 5.45 -8.83
C ALA A 148 1.70 6.27 -7.92
N GLN A 149 0.62 5.66 -7.42
CA GLN A 149 -0.25 6.31 -6.43
C GLN A 149 0.51 6.66 -5.14
N ALA A 150 1.38 5.77 -4.65
CA ALA A 150 2.25 6.07 -3.51
C ALA A 150 3.24 7.21 -3.81
N TYR A 151 3.93 7.16 -4.96
CA TYR A 151 4.87 8.21 -5.38
C TYR A 151 4.21 9.59 -5.53
N ILE A 152 2.97 9.64 -6.04
CA ILE A 152 2.18 10.88 -6.15
C ILE A 152 1.95 11.53 -4.77
N GLN A 153 1.85 10.74 -3.71
CA GLN A 153 1.66 11.24 -2.34
C GLN A 153 2.98 11.55 -1.65
N LEU A 154 4.06 10.83 -1.98
CA LEU A 154 5.43 11.12 -1.54
C LEU A 154 6.09 12.29 -2.28
N VAL A 155 5.43 12.83 -3.33
CA VAL A 155 5.93 13.93 -4.18
C VAL A 155 7.11 13.50 -5.07
N ASP A 156 7.31 12.20 -5.25
CA ASP A 156 8.25 11.64 -6.23
C ASP A 156 7.62 11.60 -7.64
N LEU A 157 7.32 12.79 -8.18
CA LEU A 157 6.49 12.93 -9.38
C LEU A 157 7.12 12.29 -10.61
N ASP A 158 8.44 12.36 -10.77
CA ASP A 158 9.16 11.79 -11.91
C ASP A 158 9.05 10.26 -11.95
N LEU A 159 9.22 9.61 -10.79
CA LEU A 159 9.07 8.16 -10.65
C LEU A 159 7.61 7.74 -10.88
N ALA A 160 6.65 8.51 -10.38
CA ALA A 160 5.23 8.29 -10.66
C ALA A 160 4.91 8.37 -12.15
N GLU A 161 5.49 9.33 -12.87
CA GLU A 161 5.25 9.50 -14.30
C GLU A 161 5.82 8.33 -15.10
N ALA A 162 7.03 7.87 -14.76
CA ALA A 162 7.64 6.71 -15.40
C ALA A 162 6.78 5.45 -15.22
N ASP A 163 6.23 5.21 -14.03
CA ASP A 163 5.37 4.07 -13.76
C ASP A 163 4.02 4.16 -14.48
N ILE A 164 3.40 5.35 -14.54
CA ILE A 164 2.13 5.53 -15.24
C ILE A 164 2.31 5.45 -16.76
N LYS A 165 3.39 6.00 -17.33
CA LYS A 165 3.70 5.86 -18.76
C LYS A 165 3.85 4.39 -19.15
N LYS A 166 4.63 3.62 -18.39
CA LYS A 166 4.78 2.17 -18.60
C LYS A 166 3.45 1.42 -18.46
N ALA A 167 2.57 1.84 -17.54
CA ALA A 167 1.24 1.25 -17.41
C ALA A 167 0.29 1.63 -18.57
N LEU A 168 0.49 2.77 -19.22
CA LEU A 168 -0.29 3.25 -20.37
C LEU A 168 0.20 2.71 -21.72
N GLU A 169 1.49 2.37 -21.84
CA GLU A 169 2.08 1.75 -23.03
C GLU A 169 1.53 0.35 -23.32
N ILE A 170 0.84 -0.25 -22.34
CA ILE A 170 0.22 -1.56 -22.49
C ILE A 170 -1.12 -1.40 -23.20
N ASP A 171 -1.13 -1.87 -24.43
CA ASP A 171 -2.23 -1.79 -25.39
C ASP A 171 -3.59 -2.19 -24.77
N PRO A 172 -4.67 -1.40 -24.91
CA PRO A 172 -6.02 -1.80 -24.55
C PRO A 172 -6.49 -3.10 -25.24
N GLY A 173 -5.85 -3.52 -26.34
CA GLY A 173 -6.05 -4.81 -26.98
C GLY A 173 -5.44 -6.01 -26.25
N ASN A 174 -4.48 -5.81 -25.34
CA ASN A 174 -3.82 -6.86 -24.56
C ASN A 174 -4.59 -7.26 -23.28
N ARG A 175 -5.79 -6.67 -23.08
CA ARG A 175 -6.70 -6.93 -21.93
C ARG A 175 -7.09 -8.40 -21.75
N TYR A 176 -7.00 -9.21 -22.80
CA TYR A 176 -7.45 -10.61 -22.80
C TYR A 176 -6.31 -11.62 -22.60
N LEU A 177 -5.05 -11.24 -22.78
CA LEU A 177 -3.94 -12.19 -22.83
C LEU A 177 -3.40 -12.60 -21.44
N PHE A 178 -3.65 -11.81 -20.39
CA PHE A 178 -3.36 -12.24 -19.01
C PHE A 178 -4.46 -13.14 -18.41
N ASN A 179 -5.60 -13.31 -19.09
CA ASN A 179 -6.63 -14.27 -18.72
C ASN A 179 -6.41 -15.66 -19.33
N ALA A 180 -5.44 -15.85 -20.25
CA ALA A 180 -5.41 -17.01 -21.13
C ALA A 180 -4.13 -17.87 -21.10
N ASN A 181 -3.10 -17.54 -20.32
CA ASN A 181 -1.85 -18.31 -20.31
C ASN A 181 -1.75 -19.34 -19.19
N CYS A 182 -2.89 -19.87 -18.73
CA CYS A 182 -2.96 -21.05 -17.88
C CYS A 182 -3.99 -22.04 -18.49
N TRP A 183 -3.48 -22.91 -19.37
CA TRP A 183 -3.96 -24.26 -19.74
C TRP A 183 -5.06 -24.45 -20.81
N THR A 184 -4.60 -25.09 -21.90
CA THR A 184 -5.15 -26.28 -22.61
C THR A 184 -6.15 -26.12 -23.78
N SER A 185 -6.02 -27.08 -24.69
CA SER A 185 -6.53 -27.16 -26.06
C SER A 185 -8.02 -27.51 -26.22
N ASP A 186 -8.85 -27.43 -25.17
CA ASP A 186 -10.22 -27.94 -25.19
C ASP A 186 -11.27 -26.87 -24.88
N LEU A 187 -12.10 -26.56 -25.89
CA LEU A 187 -13.08 -25.47 -25.89
C LEU A 187 -14.22 -25.60 -24.86
N THR A 188 -14.48 -26.80 -24.33
CA THR A 188 -15.57 -27.06 -23.38
C THR A 188 -15.22 -26.69 -21.95
N ILE A 189 -13.93 -26.73 -21.60
CA ILE A 189 -13.44 -26.34 -20.26
C ILE A 189 -13.44 -24.81 -20.12
N VAL A 190 -13.29 -24.07 -21.23
CA VAL A 190 -13.27 -22.60 -21.23
C VAL A 190 -14.55 -21.99 -20.68
N PHE A 191 -15.73 -22.56 -20.95
CA PHE A 191 -16.99 -21.98 -20.47
C PHE A 191 -17.18 -22.17 -18.97
N THR A 192 -16.73 -23.29 -18.40
CA THR A 192 -16.79 -23.56 -16.96
C THR A 192 -15.70 -22.81 -16.20
N ILE A 193 -14.48 -22.70 -16.76
CA ILE A 193 -13.41 -21.89 -16.19
C ILE A 193 -13.74 -20.40 -16.25
N VAL A 194 -14.41 -19.91 -17.30
CA VAL A 194 -14.87 -18.50 -17.35
C VAL A 194 -15.86 -18.20 -16.23
N VAL A 195 -16.74 -19.15 -15.85
CA VAL A 195 -17.63 -19.00 -14.70
C VAL A 195 -16.86 -19.07 -13.37
N ILE A 196 -15.88 -19.97 -13.24
CA ILE A 196 -15.04 -20.09 -12.02
C ILE A 196 -14.08 -18.91 -11.85
N VAL A 197 -13.54 -18.32 -12.93
CA VAL A 197 -12.69 -17.12 -12.92
C VAL A 197 -13.51 -15.87 -12.56
N VAL A 198 -14.81 -15.86 -12.84
CA VAL A 198 -15.73 -14.82 -12.39
C VAL A 198 -16.07 -14.96 -10.90
N GLU A 199 -16.09 -16.18 -10.34
CA GLU A 199 -16.36 -16.42 -8.91
C GLU A 199 -15.11 -16.34 -8.01
N LEU A 200 -13.90 -16.55 -8.54
CA LEU A 200 -12.63 -16.43 -7.80
C LEU A 200 -12.04 -15.00 -7.86
N ASN A 201 -12.73 -14.08 -7.19
CA ASN A 201 -12.17 -12.93 -6.46
C ASN A 201 -10.78 -12.37 -6.88
N TYR A 202 -10.83 -11.20 -7.53
CA TYR A 202 -9.80 -10.14 -7.60
C TYR A 202 -8.48 -10.44 -8.32
N VAL A 203 -8.53 -10.47 -9.66
CA VAL A 203 -7.43 -9.89 -10.45
C VAL A 203 -7.71 -8.40 -10.54
N CYS A 204 -6.82 -7.58 -10.00
CA CYS A 204 -7.00 -6.14 -9.92
C CYS A 204 -6.96 -5.51 -11.32
N PHE A 205 -8.12 -5.45 -11.95
CA PHE A 205 -8.35 -4.71 -13.18
C PHE A 205 -8.15 -3.23 -12.84
N VAL A 206 -6.99 -2.66 -13.18
CA VAL A 206 -6.85 -1.21 -13.17
C VAL A 206 -7.66 -0.71 -14.35
N ASP A 207 -8.86 -0.23 -14.06
CA ASP A 207 -9.74 0.30 -15.07
C ASP A 207 -8.98 1.41 -15.81
N THR A 208 -8.86 1.32 -17.13
CA THR A 208 -8.06 2.29 -17.92
C THR A 208 -8.56 3.73 -17.72
N ARG A 209 -9.80 3.88 -17.23
CA ARG A 209 -10.37 5.15 -16.74
C ARG A 209 -9.68 5.66 -15.48
N GLU A 210 -9.48 4.83 -14.47
CA GLU A 210 -8.76 5.18 -13.23
C GLU A 210 -7.30 5.55 -13.50
N LEU A 211 -6.65 4.84 -14.42
CA LEU A 211 -5.28 5.16 -14.84
C LEU A 211 -5.21 6.53 -15.53
N LYS A 212 -6.13 6.81 -16.47
CA LYS A 212 -6.22 8.11 -17.14
C LYS A 212 -6.55 9.26 -16.18
N MET A 213 -7.43 9.03 -15.21
CA MET A 213 -7.74 10.00 -14.15
C MET A 213 -6.52 10.24 -13.25
N GLY A 214 -5.84 9.19 -12.83
CA GLY A 214 -4.59 9.28 -12.06
C GLY A 214 -3.50 10.06 -12.79
N TYR A 215 -3.33 9.82 -14.10
CA TYR A 215 -2.40 10.56 -14.93
C TYR A 215 -2.75 12.06 -15.03
N ARG A 216 -4.04 12.39 -15.13
CA ARG A 216 -4.50 13.79 -15.12
C ARG A 216 -4.17 14.48 -13.79
N VAL A 217 -4.39 13.80 -12.66
CA VAL A 217 -4.05 14.30 -11.33
C VAL A 217 -2.54 14.52 -11.19
N LEU A 218 -1.73 13.56 -11.68
CA LEU A 218 -0.27 13.69 -11.69
C LEU A 218 0.19 14.93 -12.48
N LYS A 219 -0.32 15.11 -13.71
CA LYS A 219 0.03 16.26 -14.54
C LYS A 219 -0.31 17.59 -13.89
N GLU A 220 -1.47 17.70 -13.25
CA GLU A 220 -1.83 18.94 -12.56
C GLU A 220 -0.92 19.20 -11.36
N LYS A 221 -0.58 18.17 -10.57
CA LYS A 221 0.40 18.29 -9.48
C LYS A 221 1.78 18.75 -9.99
N MET A 222 2.29 18.14 -11.07
CA MET A 222 3.54 18.56 -11.71
C MET A 222 3.49 20.02 -12.19
N ARG A 223 2.40 20.43 -12.83
CA ARG A 223 2.22 21.81 -13.29
C ARG A 223 2.26 22.81 -12.13
N VAL A 224 1.56 22.49 -11.03
CA VAL A 224 1.57 23.32 -9.82
C VAL A 224 2.96 23.37 -9.19
N TYR A 225 3.65 22.24 -9.12
CA TYR A 225 5.02 22.15 -8.59
C TYR A 225 5.98 23.00 -9.42
N ASN A 226 6.03 22.80 -10.74
CA ASN A 226 6.90 23.55 -11.64
C ASN A 226 6.61 25.06 -11.62
N LYS A 227 5.34 25.46 -11.46
CA LYS A 227 4.97 26.87 -11.30
C LYS A 227 5.53 27.45 -10.01
N LYS A 228 5.47 26.71 -8.90
CA LYS A 228 6.03 27.13 -7.60
C LYS A 228 7.54 27.21 -7.65
N ASP A 229 8.20 26.23 -8.28
CA ASP A 229 9.66 26.24 -8.46
C ASP A 229 10.10 27.44 -9.30
N ALA A 230 9.44 27.70 -10.44
CA ALA A 230 9.74 28.86 -11.26
C ALA A 230 9.58 30.19 -10.48
N GLN A 231 8.54 30.30 -9.65
CA GLN A 231 8.34 31.47 -8.77
C GLN A 231 9.42 31.56 -7.68
N PHE A 232 9.82 30.44 -7.09
CA PHE A 232 10.86 30.38 -6.07
C PHE A 232 12.21 30.85 -6.64
N TYR A 233 12.63 30.28 -7.77
CA TYR A 233 13.86 30.70 -8.44
C TYR A 233 13.79 32.16 -8.90
N GLY A 234 12.67 32.61 -9.47
CA GLY A 234 12.46 34.01 -9.85
C GLY A 234 12.60 34.98 -8.68
N ASN A 235 12.04 34.63 -7.51
CA ASN A 235 12.18 35.44 -6.30
C ASN A 235 13.62 35.49 -5.77
N ILE A 236 14.37 34.39 -5.86
CA ILE A 236 15.79 34.35 -5.49
C ILE A 236 16.62 35.26 -6.40
N PHE A 237 16.43 35.15 -7.72
CA PHE A 237 17.14 35.99 -8.68
C PHE A 237 16.81 37.47 -8.48
N ALA A 238 15.54 37.83 -8.25
CA ALA A 238 15.14 39.20 -7.97
C ALA A 238 15.81 39.75 -6.69
N LYS A 239 15.88 38.95 -5.62
CA LYS A 239 16.56 39.33 -4.37
C LYS A 239 18.08 39.49 -4.56
N MET A 240 18.73 38.59 -5.30
CA MET A 240 20.16 38.70 -5.61
C MET A 240 20.46 39.98 -6.40
N ASN A 241 19.65 40.29 -7.43
CA ASN A 241 19.84 41.51 -8.22
C ASN A 241 19.62 42.77 -7.37
N LEU A 242 18.62 42.75 -6.46
CA LEU A 242 18.40 43.86 -5.54
C LEU A 242 19.57 44.05 -4.57
N GLN A 243 20.16 42.96 -4.06
CA GLN A 243 21.35 43.00 -3.21
C GLN A 243 22.56 43.57 -3.95
N GLN A 244 22.80 43.13 -5.19
CA GLN A 244 23.87 43.68 -6.03
C GLN A 244 23.68 45.18 -6.30
N ALA A 245 22.45 45.59 -6.64
CA ALA A 245 22.13 47.00 -6.86
C ALA A 245 22.31 47.85 -5.58
N ASN A 246 21.99 47.30 -4.41
CA ASN A 246 22.19 47.97 -3.13
C ASN A 246 23.67 48.06 -2.74
N ALA A 247 24.46 47.01 -3.01
CA ALA A 247 25.91 47.01 -2.79
C ALA A 247 26.62 48.04 -3.67
N ALA A 248 26.27 48.11 -4.96
CA ALA A 248 26.80 49.12 -5.87
C ALA A 248 26.47 50.57 -5.43
N LYS A 249 25.26 50.78 -4.88
CA LYS A 249 24.87 52.08 -4.30
C LYS A 249 25.62 52.41 -3.00
N GLN A 250 26.08 51.42 -2.24
CA GLN A 250 26.90 51.63 -1.04
C GLN A 250 28.34 52.00 -1.39
N GLU A 251 28.94 51.33 -2.38
CA GLU A 251 30.29 51.68 -2.88
C GLU A 251 30.34 53.09 -3.49
N GLN A 252 29.28 53.54 -4.16
CA GLN A 252 29.21 54.92 -4.65
C GLN A 252 29.02 55.98 -3.54
N ARG A 253 28.57 55.57 -2.35
CA ARG A 253 28.32 56.46 -1.22
C ARG A 253 29.48 56.56 -0.24
N THR A 254 30.52 55.73 -0.37
CA THR A 254 31.74 55.93 0.43
C THR A 254 32.40 57.23 -0.01
N PRO A 255 32.51 58.24 0.88
CA PRO A 255 33.03 59.55 0.49
C PRO A 255 34.49 59.39 0.03
N MET A 256 34.81 59.92 -1.15
CA MET A 256 36.19 60.13 -1.56
C MET A 256 36.85 61.00 -0.48
N ILE A 257 37.71 60.39 0.32
CA ILE A 257 38.59 61.11 1.24
C ILE A 257 39.52 61.92 0.34
N ILE A 258 39.22 63.22 0.18
CA ILE A 258 40.11 64.16 -0.46
C ILE A 258 41.25 64.38 0.53
N ASP A 259 42.39 63.74 0.28
CA ASP A 259 43.63 64.00 1.00
C ASP A 259 44.09 65.43 0.65
N SER A 260 43.62 66.42 1.40
CA SER A 260 44.12 67.79 1.32
C SER A 260 45.47 67.87 2.03
N LYS A 261 46.55 67.53 1.33
CA LYS A 261 47.91 67.91 1.75
C LYS A 261 48.22 69.32 1.22
N ALA A 262 48.14 70.28 2.15
CA ALA A 262 48.81 71.58 2.07
C ALA A 262 50.23 71.47 2.63
#